data_AF-A0AA35SL92-F1
#
_entry.id   AF-A0AA35SL92-F1
#
_cell.length_a   1.000
_cell.length_b   1.000
_cell.length_c   1.000
_cell.angle_alpha   90.00
_cell.angle_beta   90.00
_cell.angle_gamma   90.00
#
_symmetry.space_group_name_H-M   'P 1'
#
loop_
_entity.id
_entity.type
_entity.pdbx_description
1 polymer ?
#
loop_
_entity_poly.entity_id
_entity_poly.type
_entity_poly.pdbx_seq_one_letter_code
_entity_poly.pdbx_strand_id
1 'polypeptide(L)'
;MAACSEDRSTGLETIRERSELASRLLVQAQKLRLGRNVGGVQRVERKIKAEKGFLDSILSGHTALRDTHLSSTNLTHIQSVLEIALETETSRQSSSASH
;
A
#
# COMPACT_ATOMS: atom_id res chain seq x y z
N MET A 1 -26.48 -28.54 3.66
CA MET A 1 -26.20 -27.09 3.53
C MET A 1 -24.71 -26.91 3.74
N ALA A 2 -23.94 -26.81 2.65
CA ALA A 2 -22.49 -26.66 2.67
C ALA A 2 -22.15 -25.24 2.19
N ALA A 3 -22.18 -24.27 3.12
CA ALA A 3 -21.92 -22.86 2.84
C ALA A 3 -20.71 -22.35 3.66
N CYS A 4 -19.70 -23.20 3.90
CA CYS A 4 -18.53 -22.84 4.73
C CYS A 4 -17.20 -22.79 3.95
N SER A 5 -17.21 -22.96 2.62
CA SER A 5 -15.98 -23.05 1.83
C SER A 5 -15.68 -21.81 0.97
N GLU A 6 -16.68 -20.95 0.71
CA GLU A 6 -16.52 -19.79 -0.18
C GLU A 6 -15.87 -18.58 0.53
N ASP A 7 -16.06 -18.44 1.84
CA ASP A 7 -15.67 -17.25 2.61
C ASP A 7 -14.14 -17.07 2.73
N ARG A 8 -13.38 -18.17 2.88
CA ARG A 8 -11.91 -18.10 3.03
C ARG A 8 -11.19 -17.79 1.71
N SER A 9 -11.74 -18.24 0.58
CA SER A 9 -11.17 -18.02 -0.74
C SER A 9 -11.20 -16.53 -1.08
N THR A 10 -12.34 -15.88 -0.85
CA THR A 10 -12.53 -14.43 -1.06
C THR A 10 -11.65 -13.60 -0.12
N GLY A 11 -11.48 -14.04 1.13
CA GLY A 11 -10.61 -13.37 2.09
C GLY A 11 -9.13 -13.42 1.69
N LEU A 12 -8.62 -14.57 1.24
CA LEU A 12 -7.25 -14.69 0.76
C LEU A 12 -7.01 -13.91 -0.54
N GLU A 13 -8.00 -13.89 -1.43
CA GLU A 13 -7.95 -13.09 -2.66
C GLU A 13 -7.84 -11.59 -2.34
N THR A 14 -8.64 -11.10 -1.39
CA THR A 14 -8.56 -9.71 -0.90
C THR A 14 -7.17 -9.38 -0.33
N ILE A 15 -6.57 -10.29 0.44
CA ILE A 15 -5.22 -10.10 0.98
C ILE A 15 -4.16 -10.11 -0.12
N ARG A 16 -4.34 -10.93 -1.16
CA ARG A 16 -3.45 -10.97 -2.32
C ARG A 16 -3.48 -9.66 -3.10
N GLU A 17 -4.67 -9.16 -3.42
CA GLU A 17 -4.84 -7.85 -4.08
C GLU A 17 -4.16 -6.73 -3.27
N ARG A 18 -4.29 -6.78 -1.94
CA ARG A 18 -3.63 -5.86 -1.03
C ARG A 18 -2.11 -5.98 -1.04
N SER A 19 -1.56 -7.20 -1.08
CA SER A 19 -0.10 -7.40 -1.17
C SER A 19 0.45 -6.90 -2.52
N GLU A 20 -0.31 -7.08 -3.60
CA GLU A 20 0.01 -6.53 -4.91
C GLU A 20 -0.03 -5.01 -4.92
N LEU A 21 -1.05 -4.40 -4.31
CA LEU A 21 -1.13 -2.95 -4.13
C LEU A 21 0.05 -2.42 -3.31
N ALA A 22 0.38 -3.06 -2.17
CA ALA A 22 1.53 -2.71 -1.36
C ALA A 22 2.84 -2.76 -2.16
N SER A 23 2.99 -3.74 -3.03
CA SER A 23 4.15 -3.87 -3.92
C SER A 23 4.22 -2.72 -4.93
N ARG A 24 3.10 -2.33 -5.53
CA ARG A 24 3.02 -1.16 -6.44
C ARG A 24 3.36 0.14 -5.72
N LEU A 25 2.82 0.35 -4.51
CA LEU A 25 3.11 1.52 -3.68
C LEU A 25 4.59 1.58 -3.29
N LEU A 26 5.23 0.44 -3.01
CA LEU A 26 6.66 0.38 -2.71
C LEU A 26 7.50 0.86 -3.91
N VAL A 27 7.14 0.41 -5.11
CA VAL A 27 7.82 0.85 -6.35
C VAL A 27 7.63 2.35 -6.57
N GLN A 28 6.43 2.89 -6.32
CA GLN A 28 6.19 4.34 -6.41
C GLN A 28 7.01 5.12 -5.37
N ALA A 29 7.07 4.66 -4.13
CA ALA A 29 7.89 5.26 -3.08
C ALA A 29 9.39 5.25 -3.45
N GLN A 30 9.90 4.15 -4.01
CA GLN A 30 11.29 4.07 -4.47
C GLN A 30 11.57 5.01 -5.65
N LYS A 31 10.64 5.14 -6.60
CA LYS A 31 10.76 6.11 -7.70
C LYS A 31 10.82 7.54 -7.17
N LEU A 32 9.98 7.87 -6.18
CA LEU A 32 10.03 9.17 -5.52
C LEU A 32 11.39 9.40 -4.88
N ARG A 33 11.91 8.43 -4.11
CA ARG A 33 13.23 8.51 -3.48
C ARG A 33 14.38 8.74 -4.48
N LEU A 34 14.35 8.07 -5.62
CA LEU A 34 15.40 8.18 -6.66
C LEU A 34 15.31 9.49 -7.44
N GLY A 35 14.09 9.97 -7.72
CA GLY A 35 13.87 11.19 -8.50
C GLY A 35 14.08 12.48 -7.70
N ARG A 36 13.73 12.48 -6.41
CA ARG A 36 13.88 13.63 -5.52
C ARG A 36 13.97 13.14 -4.09
N ASN A 37 14.96 13.61 -3.32
CA ASN A 37 15.17 13.22 -1.93
C ASN A 37 14.08 13.81 -1.01
N VAL A 38 12.82 13.43 -1.23
CA VAL A 38 11.64 13.91 -0.50
C VAL A 38 11.74 13.37 0.93
N GLY A 39 11.92 14.30 1.87
CA GLY A 39 11.96 13.98 3.29
C GLY A 39 10.71 13.19 3.70
N GLY A 40 10.90 12.07 4.40
CA GLY A 40 9.80 11.23 4.87
C GLY A 40 9.43 10.04 3.97
N VAL A 41 9.93 9.96 2.73
CA VAL A 41 9.69 8.79 1.85
C VAL A 41 10.21 7.49 2.47
N GLN A 42 11.35 7.54 3.17
CA GLN A 42 11.89 6.37 3.88
C GLN A 42 10.93 5.85 4.97
N ARG A 43 10.16 6.74 5.63
CA ARG A 43 9.16 6.36 6.63
C ARG A 43 7.97 5.68 5.97
N VAL A 44 7.56 6.16 4.79
CA VAL A 44 6.51 5.57 3.97
C VAL A 44 6.96 4.19 3.45
N GLU A 45 8.19 4.06 2.92
CA GLU A 45 8.77 2.78 2.50
C GLU A 45 8.76 1.74 3.63
N ARG A 46 9.16 2.15 4.85
CA ARG A 46 9.14 1.24 6.02
C ARG A 46 7.73 0.79 6.38
N LYS A 47 6.74 1.70 6.33
CA LYS A 47 5.33 1.36 6.58
C LYS A 47 4.81 0.37 5.52
N ILE A 48 5.08 0.62 4.24
CA ILE A 48 4.68 -0.27 3.15
C ILE A 48 5.33 -1.65 3.29
N LYS A 49 6.62 -1.72 3.61
CA LYS A 49 7.33 -3.00 3.83
C LYS A 49 6.75 -3.78 5.00
N ALA A 50 6.43 -3.12 6.11
CA ALA A 50 5.82 -3.75 7.27
C ALA A 50 4.44 -4.32 6.93
N GLU A 51 3.60 -3.53 6.25
CA GLU A 51 2.27 -3.97 5.82
C GLU A 51 2.36 -5.13 4.82
N LYS A 52 3.24 -5.04 3.80
CA LYS A 52 3.46 -6.14 2.85
C LYS A 52 3.93 -7.42 3.56
N GLY A 53 4.88 -7.30 4.49
CA GLY A 53 5.37 -8.46 5.24
C GLY A 53 4.27 -9.13 6.06
N PHE A 54 3.36 -8.34 6.64
CA PHE A 54 2.19 -8.87 7.33
C PHE A 54 1.23 -9.60 6.38
N LEU A 55 0.91 -9.01 5.21
CA LEU A 55 0.05 -9.63 4.20
C LEU A 55 0.64 -10.93 3.64
N ASP A 56 1.94 -10.94 3.34
CA ASP A 56 2.65 -12.14 2.88
C ASP A 56 2.70 -13.23 3.97
N SER A 57 2.81 -12.83 5.25
CA SER A 57 2.72 -13.75 6.39
C SER A 57 1.35 -14.42 6.47
N ILE A 58 0.27 -13.72 6.11
CA ILE A 58 -1.06 -14.31 6.00
C ILE A 58 -1.15 -15.26 4.79
N LEU A 59 -0.67 -14.84 3.61
CA LEU A 59 -0.72 -15.65 2.38
C LEU A 59 0.12 -16.93 2.48
N SER A 60 1.25 -16.87 3.17
CA SER A 60 2.12 -18.03 3.42
C SER A 60 1.60 -18.97 4.52
N GLY A 61 0.48 -18.61 5.17
CA GLY A 61 -0.13 -19.38 6.26
C GLY A 61 0.60 -19.27 7.60
N HIS A 62 1.62 -18.41 7.71
CA HIS A 62 2.33 -18.15 8.96
C HIS A 62 1.45 -17.37 9.95
N THR A 63 0.55 -16.51 9.44
CA THR A 63 -0.43 -15.76 10.24
C THR A 63 -1.84 -16.18 9.85
N ALA A 64 -2.68 -16.49 10.84
CA ALA A 64 -4.08 -16.80 10.59
C ALA A 64 -4.84 -15.57 10.05
N LEU A 65 -5.62 -15.76 8.99
CA LEU A 65 -6.54 -14.74 8.49
C LEU A 65 -7.64 -14.49 9.53
N ARG A 66 -7.91 -13.20 9.81
CA ARG A 66 -9.00 -12.73 10.69
C ARG A 66 -9.80 -11.67 9.97
N ASP A 67 -11.08 -11.53 10.29
CA ASP A 67 -11.97 -10.52 9.71
C ASP A 67 -11.43 -9.09 9.88
N THR A 68 -10.78 -8.81 11.01
CA THR A 68 -10.14 -7.51 11.26
C THR A 68 -9.03 -7.17 10.27
N HIS A 69 -8.39 -8.17 9.65
CA HIS A 69 -7.39 -7.95 8.61
C HIS A 69 -8.05 -7.53 7.29
N LEU A 70 -9.25 -8.02 7.01
CA LEU A 70 -10.05 -7.65 5.84
C LEU A 70 -10.62 -6.22 5.99
N SER A 71 -10.84 -5.74 7.21
CA SER A 71 -11.31 -4.37 7.45
C SER A 71 -10.19 -3.31 7.56
N SER A 72 -8.91 -3.70 7.55
CA SER A 72 -7.80 -2.75 7.72
C SER A 72 -7.70 -1.73 6.57
N THR A 73 -7.74 -0.44 6.90
CA THR A 73 -7.60 0.71 5.98
C THR A 73 -6.16 1.19 5.80
N ASN A 74 -5.16 0.47 6.35
CA ASN A 74 -3.75 0.88 6.33
C ASN A 74 -3.23 1.16 4.91
N LEU A 75 -3.52 0.30 3.93
CA LEU A 75 -3.04 0.48 2.56
C LEU A 75 -3.70 1.67 1.86
N THR A 76 -5.00 1.88 2.05
CA THR A 76 -5.71 3.04 1.51
C THR A 76 -5.14 4.34 2.07
N HIS A 77 -4.85 4.37 3.38
CA HIS A 77 -4.22 5.54 4.00
C HIS A 77 -2.82 5.79 3.44
N ILE A 78 -2.01 4.75 3.26
CA ILE A 78 -0.67 4.87 2.69
C ILE A 78 -0.72 5.32 1.22
N GLN A 79 -1.68 4.81 0.44
CA GLN A 79 -1.91 5.25 -0.94
C GLN A 79 -2.26 6.74 -0.99
N SER A 80 -3.21 7.22 -0.18
CA SER A 80 -3.55 8.65 -0.16
C SER A 80 -2.36 9.51 0.26
N VAL A 81 -1.52 9.07 1.20
CA VAL A 81 -0.29 9.81 1.56
C VAL A 81 0.68 9.91 0.38
N LEU A 82 0.82 8.84 -0.40
CA LEU A 82 1.64 8.84 -1.62
C LEU A 82 1.06 9.72 -2.72
N GLU A 83 -0.26 9.64 -2.94
CA GLU A 83 -0.98 10.49 -3.91
C GLU A 83 -0.84 11.98 -3.55
N ILE A 84 -1.06 12.36 -2.29
CA ILE A 84 -0.85 13.73 -1.83
C ILE A 84 0.60 14.17 -2.01
N ALA A 85 1.58 13.32 -1.69
CA ALA A 85 3.00 13.62 -1.91
C ALA A 85 3.34 13.79 -3.40
N LEU A 86 2.62 13.12 -4.30
CA LEU A 86 2.74 13.27 -5.76
C LEU A 86 2.02 14.53 -6.28
N GLU A 87 0.81 14.82 -5.79
CA GLU A 87 -0.02 15.96 -6.21
C GLU A 87 0.55 17.30 -5.72
N THR A 88 0.98 17.36 -4.46
CA THR A 88 1.63 18.57 -3.90
C THR A 88 2.90 18.94 -4.65
N GLU A 89 3.52 18.00 -5.33
CA GLU A 89 4.71 18.23 -6.14
C GLU A 89 4.37 18.64 -7.59
N THR A 90 3.30 18.08 -8.17
CA THR A 90 2.79 18.50 -9.50
C THR A 90 2.35 19.97 -9.46
N SER A 91 1.76 20.43 -8.35
CA SER A 91 1.32 21.83 -8.22
C SER A 91 2.46 22.83 -8.02
N ARG A 92 3.70 22.39 -7.71
CA ARG A 92 4.87 23.27 -7.60
C ARG A 92 5.55 23.57 -8.93
N GLN A 93 5.30 22.77 -9.97
CA GLN A 93 5.86 23.00 -11.31
C GLN A 93 5.01 24.00 -12.13
N SER A 94 3.74 24.20 -11.79
CA SER A 94 2.82 25.09 -12.51
C SER A 94 3.01 26.59 -12.19
N SER A 95 3.83 26.95 -11.20
CA SER A 95 3.99 28.34 -10.76
C SER A 95 5.29 29.02 -11.21
N SER A 96 6.14 28.37 -12.00
CA SER A 96 7.35 29.00 -12.59
C SER A 96 7.25 29.25 -14.10
N ALA A 97 6.05 29.13 -14.69
CA ALA A 97 5.79 29.42 -16.09
C ALA A 97 4.75 30.54 -16.25
N SER A 98 5.01 31.68 -15.60
CA SER A 98 4.42 32.96 -15.98
C SER A 98 5.55 33.99 -15.97
N HIS A 99 6.12 34.18 -17.15
CA HIS A 99 7.03 35.27 -17.50
C HIS A 99 6.28 36.60 -17.52
#